data_AF-A0A817MBK4-F1
#
_entry.id   AF-A0A817MBK4-F1
#
_cell.length_a   1.000
_cell.length_b   1.000
_cell.length_c   1.000
_cell.angle_alpha   90.00
_cell.angle_beta   90.00
_cell.angle_gamma   90.00
#
_symmetry.space_group_name_H-M   'P 1'
#
loop_
_entity.id
_entity.type
_entity.pdbx_description
1 polymer ?
#
loop_
_entity_poly.entity_id
_entity_poly.type
_entity_poly.pdbx_seq_one_letter_code
_entity_poly.pdbx_strand_id
1 'polypeptide(L)'
;LLGANFHVSEAKISTIVGERVKDYLVNINLDMLGSPNFIFGIYDGKTAPSTALDAAKPGSNKMTTLFQDWFIGNNFPWDYTNFDGRSDYGPFLAAGVAAGGLFSGADALKTVEQRNRYNTMLGAGFGGTSGIRQDKCYHQSCDKTSNINKFALDKMVQATAYAIESLGRQSDLHSWLYPAGEIKELQRQTPQQKFEYNSINEYFGLPYN
;
A
#
# COMPACT_ATOMS: atom_id res chain seq x y z
N LEU A 1 5.23 -3.58 15.30
CA LEU A 1 4.13 -2.66 14.95
C LEU A 1 3.63 -1.84 16.16
N LEU A 2 4.47 -1.46 17.13
CA LEU A 2 4.01 -0.75 18.33
C LEU A 2 3.41 0.62 17.99
N GLY A 3 4.04 1.36 17.06
CA GLY A 3 3.58 2.68 16.63
C GLY A 3 2.21 2.64 15.95
N ALA A 4 2.03 1.78 14.92
CA ALA A 4 0.74 1.66 14.25
C ALA A 4 -0.37 1.13 15.18
N ASN A 5 -0.05 0.18 16.07
CA ASN A 5 -0.98 -0.28 17.09
C ASN A 5 -1.47 0.87 17.98
N PHE A 6 -0.54 1.67 18.49
CA PHE A 6 -0.85 2.83 19.33
C PHE A 6 -1.65 3.88 18.56
N HIS A 7 -1.22 4.22 17.34
CA HIS A 7 -1.93 5.19 16.50
C HIS A 7 -3.39 4.78 16.26
N VAL A 8 -3.63 3.53 15.89
CA VAL A 8 -5.00 3.04 15.66
C VAL A 8 -5.80 2.93 16.96
N SER A 9 -5.17 2.61 18.11
CA SER A 9 -5.88 2.59 19.39
C SER A 9 -6.36 3.99 19.80
N GLU A 10 -5.51 5.01 19.65
CA GLU A 10 -5.89 6.40 19.93
C GLU A 10 -6.96 6.89 18.94
N ALA A 11 -6.82 6.55 17.66
CA ALA A 11 -7.79 6.93 16.63
C ALA A 11 -9.19 6.33 16.89
N LYS A 12 -9.29 5.15 17.53
CA LYS A 12 -10.58 4.53 17.87
C LYS A 12 -11.36 5.31 18.93
N ILE A 13 -10.67 6.02 19.83
CA ILE A 13 -11.29 6.78 20.93
C ILE A 13 -11.30 8.29 20.69
N SER A 14 -10.57 8.78 19.68
CA SER A 14 -10.54 10.21 19.36
C SER A 14 -11.92 10.75 19.01
N THR A 15 -12.17 11.99 19.42
CA THR A 15 -13.35 12.78 19.06
C THR A 15 -13.04 13.86 18.02
N ILE A 16 -11.76 14.07 17.69
CA ILE A 16 -11.25 15.13 16.81
C ILE A 16 -11.38 14.69 15.35
N VAL A 17 -12.09 15.46 14.52
CA VAL A 17 -12.24 15.19 13.09
C VAL A 17 -10.86 15.12 12.42
N GLY A 18 -10.63 14.06 11.63
CA GLY A 18 -9.36 13.80 10.97
C GLY A 18 -8.42 12.89 11.77
N GLU A 19 -8.71 12.65 13.05
CA GLU A 19 -7.95 11.72 13.91
C GLU A 19 -8.76 10.46 14.26
N ARG A 20 -10.05 10.42 13.95
CA ARG A 20 -10.90 9.29 14.27
C ARG A 20 -10.66 8.20 13.26
N VAL A 21 -10.67 6.94 13.69
CA VAL A 21 -10.48 5.81 12.79
C VAL A 21 -11.52 5.77 11.66
N LYS A 22 -12.74 6.27 11.91
CA LYS A 22 -13.81 6.38 10.90
C LYS A 22 -13.57 7.45 9.83
N ASP A 23 -12.61 8.36 10.06
CA ASP A 23 -12.20 9.36 9.07
C ASP A 23 -11.13 8.80 8.13
N TYR A 24 -10.56 7.62 8.44
CA TYR A 24 -9.54 6.96 7.63
C TYR A 24 -10.20 6.09 6.56
N LEU A 25 -9.93 6.40 5.29
CA LEU A 25 -10.48 5.63 4.17
C LEU A 25 -9.57 4.48 3.75
N VAL A 26 -8.27 4.69 3.69
CA VAL A 26 -7.31 3.69 3.23
C VAL A 26 -5.94 3.91 3.86
N ASN A 27 -5.25 2.82 4.20
CA ASN A 27 -3.85 2.80 4.55
C ASN A 27 -3.02 2.33 3.34
N ILE A 28 -2.05 3.15 2.90
CA ILE A 28 -1.06 2.75 1.90
C ILE A 28 0.24 2.43 2.63
N ASN A 29 0.53 1.14 2.80
CA ASN A 29 1.70 0.67 3.53
C ASN A 29 2.90 0.51 2.59
N LEU A 30 4.00 1.18 2.92
CA LEU A 30 5.23 1.17 2.14
C LEU A 30 6.38 0.72 3.05
N ASP A 31 6.64 -0.57 3.05
CA ASP A 31 7.69 -1.17 3.87
C ASP A 31 8.68 -1.85 2.93
N MET A 32 9.93 -1.40 2.96
CA MET A 32 11.01 -1.79 2.04
C MET A 32 10.66 -1.65 0.54
N LEU A 33 11.01 -0.51 -0.09
CA LEU A 33 10.74 -0.26 -1.53
C LEU A 33 11.96 -0.38 -2.46
N GLY A 34 13.15 -0.70 -1.94
CA GLY A 34 14.41 -0.61 -2.69
C GLY A 34 15.35 -1.80 -2.57
N SER A 35 14.87 -3.02 -2.29
CA SER A 35 15.75 -4.17 -2.03
C SER A 35 16.71 -4.47 -3.20
N PRO A 36 17.98 -4.85 -2.94
CA PRO A 36 18.97 -5.06 -4.02
C PRO A 36 18.59 -6.10 -5.06
N ASN A 37 17.99 -7.21 -4.61
CA ASN A 37 17.51 -8.32 -5.43
C ASN A 37 15.98 -8.30 -5.48
N PHE A 38 15.43 -7.12 -5.77
CA PHE A 38 14.02 -6.77 -5.65
C PHE A 38 13.03 -7.70 -6.34
N ILE A 39 11.82 -7.70 -5.82
CA ILE A 39 10.58 -7.90 -6.58
C ILE A 39 9.79 -6.58 -6.62
N PHE A 40 8.85 -6.45 -7.54
CA PHE A 40 7.78 -5.45 -7.51
C PHE A 40 6.56 -6.09 -6.87
N GLY A 41 6.61 -6.23 -5.55
CA GLY A 41 5.58 -6.88 -4.74
C GLY A 41 4.41 -5.95 -4.45
N ILE A 42 3.20 -6.46 -4.61
CA ILE A 42 1.92 -5.80 -4.33
C ILE A 42 1.23 -6.60 -3.22
N TYR A 43 0.77 -5.93 -2.16
CA TYR A 43 -0.02 -6.62 -1.15
C TYR A 43 -1.32 -7.18 -1.74
N ASP A 44 -1.55 -8.48 -1.57
CA ASP A 44 -2.75 -9.17 -2.05
C ASP A 44 -3.90 -9.01 -1.05
N GLY A 45 -4.90 -8.19 -1.39
CA GLY A 45 -6.14 -7.98 -0.64
C GLY A 45 -6.87 -9.26 -0.24
N LYS A 46 -6.70 -10.35 -1.01
CA LYS A 46 -7.33 -11.65 -0.73
C LYS A 46 -6.65 -12.40 0.41
N THR A 47 -5.45 -11.98 0.79
CA THR A 47 -4.63 -12.60 1.84
C THR A 47 -4.74 -11.87 3.18
N ALA A 48 -5.67 -10.91 3.30
CA ALA A 48 -5.93 -10.21 4.55
C ALA A 48 -6.13 -11.23 5.71
N PRO A 49 -5.48 -11.01 6.87
CA PRO A 49 -5.48 -11.98 7.96
C PRO A 49 -6.89 -12.12 8.57
N SER A 50 -7.12 -13.19 9.34
CA SER A 50 -8.40 -13.40 10.03
C SER A 50 -8.79 -12.30 11.02
N THR A 51 -7.82 -11.50 11.47
CA THR A 51 -8.04 -10.32 12.30
C THR A 51 -8.58 -9.12 11.54
N ALA A 52 -8.52 -9.13 10.19
CA ALA A 52 -9.07 -8.07 9.37
C ALA A 52 -10.61 -8.11 9.39
N LEU A 53 -11.26 -6.96 9.60
CA LEU A 53 -12.71 -6.87 9.50
C LEU A 53 -13.14 -6.98 8.03
N ASP A 54 -14.30 -7.60 7.79
CA ASP A 54 -14.81 -7.81 6.42
C ASP A 54 -14.95 -6.51 5.61
N ALA A 55 -15.26 -5.40 6.30
CA ALA A 55 -15.34 -4.07 5.69
C ALA A 55 -14.06 -3.64 4.97
N ALA A 56 -12.88 -4.07 5.43
CA ALA A 56 -11.61 -3.69 4.82
C ALA A 56 -11.30 -4.44 3.51
N LYS A 57 -11.90 -5.61 3.29
CA LYS A 57 -11.49 -6.54 2.22
C LYS A 57 -11.79 -6.01 0.81
N PRO A 58 -12.99 -5.46 0.49
CA PRO A 58 -13.28 -4.95 -0.85
C PRO A 58 -12.32 -3.83 -1.28
N GLY A 59 -12.07 -2.86 -0.40
CA GLY A 59 -11.14 -1.76 -0.67
C GLY A 59 -9.71 -2.24 -0.82
N SER A 60 -9.28 -3.22 -0.02
CA SER A 60 -7.93 -3.79 -0.12
C SER A 60 -7.71 -4.54 -1.44
N ASN A 61 -8.73 -5.27 -1.91
CA ASN A 61 -8.70 -5.89 -3.24
C ASN A 61 -8.61 -4.85 -4.36
N LYS A 62 -9.34 -3.74 -4.24
CA LYS A 62 -9.27 -2.64 -5.21
C LYS A 62 -7.91 -1.97 -5.23
N MET A 63 -7.27 -1.78 -4.07
CA MET A 63 -5.91 -1.28 -4.00
C MET A 63 -4.91 -2.23 -4.66
N THR A 64 -5.10 -3.55 -4.50
CA THR A 64 -4.29 -4.56 -5.19
C THR A 64 -4.38 -4.38 -6.71
N THR A 65 -5.61 -4.31 -7.24
CA THR A 65 -5.85 -4.10 -8.68
C THR A 65 -5.28 -2.78 -9.17
N LEU A 66 -5.42 -1.70 -8.41
CA LEU A 66 -4.89 -0.39 -8.80
C LEU A 66 -3.36 -0.41 -8.99
N PHE A 67 -2.62 -1.05 -8.10
CA PHE A 67 -1.19 -1.22 -8.28
C PHE A 67 -0.86 -2.15 -9.45
N GLN A 68 -1.61 -3.24 -9.62
CA GLN A 68 -1.41 -4.16 -10.75
C GLN A 68 -1.58 -3.45 -12.10
N ASP A 69 -2.62 -2.65 -12.24
CA ASP A 69 -2.91 -1.89 -13.45
C ASP A 69 -1.74 -0.97 -13.81
N TRP A 70 -1.09 -0.36 -12.81
CA TRP A 70 0.11 0.45 -13.05
C TRP A 70 1.28 -0.37 -13.60
N PHE A 71 1.63 -1.49 -12.96
CA PHE A 71 2.75 -2.33 -13.43
C PHE A 71 2.45 -2.93 -14.81
N ILE A 72 1.22 -3.40 -15.04
CA ILE A 72 0.78 -3.92 -16.33
C ILE A 72 0.83 -2.84 -17.41
N GLY A 73 0.26 -1.67 -17.14
CA GLY A 73 0.24 -0.54 -18.09
C GLY A 73 1.62 -0.01 -18.46
N ASN A 74 2.61 -0.19 -17.58
CA ASN A 74 4.01 0.17 -17.82
C ASN A 74 4.90 -1.01 -18.27
N ASN A 75 4.31 -2.18 -18.56
CA ASN A 75 5.02 -3.39 -18.97
C ASN A 75 6.12 -3.82 -17.99
N PHE A 76 5.87 -3.68 -16.68
CA PHE A 76 6.76 -4.13 -15.61
C PHE A 76 6.28 -5.46 -15.02
N PRO A 77 7.21 -6.33 -14.59
CA PRO A 77 6.84 -7.51 -13.83
C PRO A 77 6.21 -7.11 -12.49
N TRP A 78 5.44 -7.99 -11.89
CA TRP A 78 4.94 -7.81 -10.53
C TRP A 78 4.76 -9.16 -9.85
N ASP A 79 4.71 -9.14 -8.53
CA ASP A 79 4.51 -10.29 -7.66
C ASP A 79 3.47 -9.96 -6.59
N TYR A 80 2.77 -10.97 -6.08
CA TYR A 80 2.01 -10.79 -4.85
C TYR A 80 2.93 -10.89 -3.64
N THR A 81 2.62 -10.10 -2.62
CA THR A 81 3.07 -10.30 -1.25
C THR A 81 1.85 -10.39 -0.33
N ASN A 82 1.94 -11.20 0.72
CA ASN A 82 0.78 -11.44 1.58
C ASN A 82 0.64 -10.35 2.63
N PHE A 83 -0.59 -10.11 3.09
CA PHE A 83 -0.85 -9.43 4.35
C PHE A 83 -0.57 -10.36 5.54
N ASP A 84 0.69 -10.69 5.77
CA ASP A 84 1.14 -11.67 6.77
C ASP A 84 1.17 -11.16 8.23
N GLY A 85 0.65 -9.94 8.47
CA GLY A 85 0.65 -9.27 9.78
C GLY A 85 2.00 -8.70 10.24
N ARG A 86 3.04 -8.66 9.39
CA ARG A 86 4.38 -8.18 9.78
C ARG A 86 4.66 -6.71 9.49
N SER A 87 3.70 -5.95 8.94
CA SER A 87 3.85 -4.52 8.68
C SER A 87 2.63 -3.70 9.15
N ASP A 88 2.74 -2.38 9.08
CA ASP A 88 1.88 -1.42 9.78
C ASP A 88 0.45 -1.33 9.23
N TYR A 89 0.12 -2.00 8.12
CA TYR A 89 -1.26 -2.19 7.65
C TYR A 89 -2.13 -3.00 8.64
N GLY A 90 -1.53 -3.86 9.46
CA GLY A 90 -2.26 -4.85 10.26
C GLY A 90 -3.31 -4.23 11.18
N PRO A 91 -2.96 -3.22 11.99
CA PRO A 91 -3.91 -2.54 12.88
C PRO A 91 -5.04 -1.82 12.13
N PHE A 92 -4.78 -1.27 10.94
CA PHE A 92 -5.79 -0.61 10.09
C PHE A 92 -6.81 -1.62 9.55
N LEU A 93 -6.33 -2.75 9.00
CA LEU A 93 -7.19 -3.86 8.56
C LEU A 93 -8.06 -4.37 9.72
N ALA A 94 -7.48 -4.53 10.91
CA ALA A 94 -8.21 -4.95 12.11
C ALA A 94 -9.21 -3.91 12.65
N ALA A 95 -9.13 -2.66 12.18
CA ALA A 95 -10.09 -1.60 12.47
C ALA A 95 -11.12 -1.38 11.34
N GLY A 96 -11.07 -2.19 10.27
CA GLY A 96 -11.99 -2.07 9.13
C GLY A 96 -11.57 -1.03 8.10
N VAL A 97 -10.38 -0.46 8.23
CA VAL A 97 -9.80 0.44 7.22
C VAL A 97 -9.14 -0.42 6.14
N ALA A 98 -9.53 -0.21 4.88
CA ALA A 98 -8.89 -0.85 3.74
C ALA A 98 -7.38 -0.58 3.73
N ALA A 99 -6.58 -1.56 3.30
CA ALA A 99 -5.15 -1.37 3.15
C ALA A 99 -4.66 -1.85 1.79
N GLY A 100 -3.59 -1.24 1.32
CA GLY A 100 -2.85 -1.66 0.13
C GLY A 100 -1.40 -1.24 0.27
N GLY A 101 -0.59 -1.52 -0.73
CA GLY A 101 0.78 -1.04 -0.74
C GLY A 101 1.72 -1.94 -1.50
N LEU A 102 3.00 -1.63 -1.32
CA LEU A 102 4.08 -2.20 -2.10
C LEU A 102 5.21 -2.69 -1.20
N PHE A 103 5.92 -3.72 -1.66
CA PHE A 103 7.04 -4.36 -0.98
C PHE A 103 8.05 -4.84 -2.01
N SER A 104 9.33 -4.58 -1.79
CA SER A 104 10.39 -4.95 -2.72
C SER A 104 11.13 -6.24 -2.35
N GLY A 105 10.78 -6.87 -1.24
CA GLY A 105 11.37 -8.13 -0.80
C GLY A 105 12.29 -7.99 0.42
N ALA A 106 12.44 -9.08 1.18
CA ALA A 106 13.27 -9.11 2.39
C ALA A 106 14.08 -10.42 2.45
N ASP A 107 13.82 -11.26 3.45
CA ASP A 107 14.55 -12.50 3.72
C ASP A 107 14.16 -13.68 2.83
N ALA A 108 13.08 -13.57 2.05
CA ALA A 108 12.67 -14.57 1.09
C ALA A 108 13.70 -14.75 -0.04
N LEU A 109 13.94 -15.99 -0.46
CA LEU A 109 14.80 -16.29 -1.60
C LEU A 109 14.08 -15.96 -2.91
N LYS A 110 14.75 -15.25 -3.81
CA LYS A 110 14.24 -15.05 -5.17
C LYS A 110 14.21 -16.39 -5.90
N THR A 111 13.08 -16.73 -6.53
CA THR A 111 12.95 -17.97 -7.29
C THR A 111 13.59 -17.88 -8.67
N VAL A 112 13.76 -19.02 -9.33
CA VAL A 112 14.25 -19.06 -10.72
C VAL A 112 13.25 -18.41 -11.66
N GLU A 113 11.96 -18.61 -11.43
CA GLU A 113 10.85 -18.06 -12.22
C GLU A 113 10.80 -16.54 -12.09
N GLN A 114 10.90 -16.00 -10.87
CA GLN A 114 10.99 -14.57 -10.63
C GLN A 114 12.21 -13.98 -11.35
N ARG A 115 13.39 -14.56 -11.15
CA ARG A 115 14.61 -14.11 -11.83
C ARG A 115 14.45 -14.14 -13.35
N ASN A 116 13.88 -15.20 -13.92
CA ASN A 116 13.61 -15.35 -15.35
C ASN A 116 12.69 -14.26 -15.86
N ARG A 117 11.51 -14.10 -15.26
CA ARG A 117 10.51 -13.11 -15.67
C ARG A 117 11.06 -11.69 -15.63
N TYR A 118 11.77 -11.32 -14.57
CA TYR A 118 12.31 -9.96 -14.44
C TYR A 118 13.41 -9.70 -15.47
N ASN A 119 14.29 -10.67 -15.74
CA ASN A 119 15.32 -10.53 -16.76
C ASN A 119 14.73 -10.41 -18.17
N THR A 120 13.62 -11.10 -18.45
CA THR A 120 12.90 -11.02 -19.73
C THR A 120 12.22 -9.66 -19.90
N MET A 121 11.54 -9.16 -18.87
CA MET A 121 10.74 -7.93 -18.97
C MET A 121 11.58 -6.65 -18.83
N LEU A 122 12.61 -6.67 -17.99
CA LEU A 122 13.43 -5.50 -17.68
C LEU A 122 14.78 -5.47 -18.42
N GLY A 123 15.18 -6.60 -19.02
CA GLY A 123 16.45 -6.76 -19.69
C GLY A 123 17.50 -7.52 -18.86
N ALA A 124 18.56 -7.95 -19.54
CA ALA A 124 19.62 -8.74 -18.94
C ALA A 124 20.28 -8.01 -17.75
N GLY A 125 20.38 -8.69 -16.61
CA GLY A 125 20.96 -8.18 -15.37
C GLY A 125 19.92 -7.68 -14.35
N PHE A 126 18.71 -7.31 -14.78
CA PHE A 126 17.65 -6.85 -13.87
C PHE A 126 16.91 -7.99 -13.16
N GLY A 127 17.06 -9.23 -13.63
CA GLY A 127 16.50 -10.41 -12.96
C GLY A 127 17.05 -10.66 -11.55
N GLY A 128 18.24 -10.12 -11.24
CA GLY A 128 18.96 -10.41 -10.01
C GLY A 128 19.44 -11.87 -9.96
N THR A 129 19.50 -12.45 -8.77
CA THR A 129 20.05 -13.80 -8.55
C THR A 129 19.02 -14.71 -7.87
N SER A 130 18.73 -15.85 -8.47
CA SER A 130 17.87 -16.88 -7.86
C SER A 130 18.60 -17.62 -6.73
N GLY A 131 17.86 -18.11 -5.74
CA GLY A 131 18.42 -18.80 -4.57
C GLY A 131 19.12 -17.84 -3.58
N ILE A 132 19.00 -16.54 -3.82
CA ILE A 132 19.56 -15.48 -2.99
C ILE A 132 18.41 -14.65 -2.41
N ARG A 133 18.55 -14.21 -1.15
CA ARG A 133 17.56 -13.32 -0.50
C ARG A 133 17.28 -12.08 -1.35
N GLN A 134 16.03 -11.64 -1.35
CA GLN A 134 15.63 -10.40 -2.04
C GLN A 134 16.33 -9.18 -1.45
N ASP A 135 16.53 -9.18 -0.13
CA ASP A 135 17.46 -8.32 0.58
C ASP A 135 18.40 -9.15 1.48
N LYS A 136 19.68 -9.18 1.14
CA LYS A 136 20.71 -9.88 1.92
C LYS A 136 21.01 -9.20 3.25
N CYS A 137 20.76 -7.90 3.34
CA CYS A 137 21.08 -7.07 4.48
C CYS A 137 19.87 -6.78 5.37
N TYR A 138 18.70 -7.35 5.09
CA TYR A 138 17.52 -7.21 5.96
C TYR A 138 17.88 -7.48 7.43
N HIS A 139 17.64 -6.49 8.30
CA HIS A 139 17.98 -6.47 9.73
C HIS A 139 19.46 -6.74 10.05
N GLN A 140 20.37 -6.40 9.15
CA GLN A 140 21.81 -6.52 9.36
C GLN A 140 22.50 -5.16 9.32
N SER A 141 23.72 -5.09 9.84
CA SER A 141 24.51 -3.86 9.88
C SER A 141 24.89 -3.31 8.51
N CYS A 142 24.72 -4.10 7.44
CA CYS A 142 24.93 -3.66 6.06
C CYS A 142 23.71 -3.00 5.41
N ASP A 143 22.55 -2.94 6.10
CA ASP A 143 21.39 -2.18 5.64
C ASP A 143 21.66 -0.67 5.77
N LYS A 144 22.16 -0.11 4.67
CA LYS A 144 22.64 1.27 4.55
C LYS A 144 22.10 1.84 3.24
N THR A 145 22.32 3.13 3.00
CA THR A 145 21.95 3.77 1.72
C THR A 145 22.63 3.15 0.50
N SER A 146 23.74 2.43 0.67
CA SER A 146 24.39 1.62 -0.37
C SER A 146 23.65 0.31 -0.70
N ASN A 147 22.72 -0.13 0.15
CA ASN A 147 21.92 -1.36 -0.01
C ASN A 147 20.60 -1.10 -0.76
N ILE A 148 20.54 -0.06 -1.60
CA ILE A 148 19.32 0.35 -2.30
C ILE A 148 19.47 0.14 -3.80
N ASN A 149 18.57 -0.64 -4.39
CA ASN A 149 18.37 -0.65 -5.82
C ASN A 149 17.56 0.60 -6.24
N LYS A 150 18.25 1.59 -6.82
CA LYS A 150 17.63 2.87 -7.21
C LYS A 150 16.57 2.72 -8.30
N PHE A 151 16.75 1.77 -9.22
CA PHE A 151 15.75 1.50 -10.25
C PHE A 151 14.47 0.96 -9.62
N ALA A 152 14.59 0.01 -8.68
CA ALA A 152 13.44 -0.54 -8.00
C ALA A 152 12.70 0.53 -7.18
N LEU A 153 13.45 1.32 -6.39
CA LEU A 153 12.89 2.41 -5.60
C LEU A 153 12.15 3.42 -6.48
N ASP A 154 12.73 3.84 -7.60
CA ASP A 154 12.10 4.77 -8.54
C ASP A 154 10.74 4.25 -9.04
N LYS A 155 10.65 2.98 -9.45
CA LYS A 155 9.39 2.39 -9.94
C LYS A 155 8.35 2.21 -8.85
N MET A 156 8.76 1.81 -7.65
CA MET A 156 7.84 1.68 -6.51
C MET A 156 7.29 3.03 -6.06
N VAL A 157 8.10 4.10 -6.11
CA VAL A 157 7.65 5.47 -5.83
C VAL A 157 6.69 5.96 -6.91
N GLN A 158 6.97 5.72 -8.19
CA GLN A 158 6.07 6.09 -9.29
C GLN A 158 4.72 5.36 -9.19
N ALA A 159 4.72 4.06 -8.87
CA ALA A 159 3.51 3.28 -8.64
C ALA A 159 2.69 3.82 -7.46
N THR A 160 3.37 4.21 -6.39
CA THR A 160 2.75 4.83 -5.21
C THR A 160 2.12 6.18 -5.54
N ALA A 161 2.84 7.04 -6.28
CA ALA A 161 2.33 8.34 -6.72
C ALA A 161 1.08 8.16 -7.60
N TYR A 162 1.10 7.20 -8.54
CA TYR A 162 -0.05 6.86 -9.35
C TYR A 162 -1.26 6.42 -8.51
N ALA A 163 -1.05 5.58 -7.50
CA ALA A 163 -2.13 5.14 -6.62
C ALA A 163 -2.73 6.33 -5.85
N ILE A 164 -1.89 7.17 -5.25
CA ILE A 164 -2.33 8.37 -4.51
C ILE A 164 -3.13 9.31 -5.43
N GLU A 165 -2.63 9.59 -6.64
CA GLU A 165 -3.34 10.42 -7.61
C GLU A 165 -4.69 9.79 -8.01
N SER A 166 -4.71 8.49 -8.29
CA SER A 166 -5.92 7.78 -8.69
C SER A 166 -6.99 7.79 -7.60
N LEU A 167 -6.58 7.72 -6.33
CA LEU A 167 -7.49 7.86 -5.18
C LEU A 167 -7.99 9.30 -5.03
N GLY A 168 -7.10 10.29 -5.15
CA GLY A 168 -7.45 11.71 -5.05
C GLY A 168 -8.37 12.20 -6.16
N ARG A 169 -8.39 11.51 -7.31
CA ARG A 169 -9.31 11.79 -8.44
C ARG A 169 -10.65 11.07 -8.34
N GLN A 170 -10.86 10.17 -7.38
CA GLN A 170 -12.16 9.51 -7.22
C GLN A 170 -13.22 10.52 -6.76
N SER A 171 -14.29 10.65 -7.53
CA SER A 171 -15.42 11.52 -7.19
C SER A 171 -16.19 11.07 -5.94
N ASP A 172 -16.14 9.78 -5.64
CA ASP A 172 -16.62 9.18 -4.40
C ASP A 172 -15.67 8.04 -3.98
N LEU A 173 -14.55 8.43 -3.36
CA LEU A 173 -13.54 7.48 -2.89
C LEU A 173 -14.09 6.48 -1.86
N HIS A 174 -14.98 6.94 -0.98
CA HIS A 174 -15.55 6.08 0.06
C HIS A 174 -16.38 4.97 -0.58
N SER A 175 -17.34 5.28 -1.46
CA SER A 175 -18.15 4.25 -2.13
C SER A 175 -17.31 3.36 -3.05
N TRP A 176 -16.22 3.90 -3.62
CA TRP A 176 -15.29 3.08 -4.38
C TRP A 176 -14.60 2.05 -3.49
N LEU A 177 -14.06 2.41 -2.32
CA LEU A 177 -13.39 1.48 -1.40
C LEU A 177 -14.37 0.54 -0.70
N TYR A 178 -15.57 1.00 -0.39
CA TYR A 178 -16.58 0.30 0.41
C TYR A 178 -17.90 0.17 -0.38
N PRO A 179 -17.92 -0.54 -1.52
CA PRO A 179 -19.14 -0.71 -2.31
C PRO A 179 -20.18 -1.47 -1.50
N ALA A 180 -21.40 -0.93 -1.41
CA ALA A 180 -22.43 -1.33 -0.46
C ALA A 180 -22.65 -2.87 -0.40
N GLY A 181 -22.16 -3.45 0.69
CA GLY A 181 -22.47 -4.77 1.22
C GLY A 181 -22.26 -4.72 2.75
N GLU A 182 -23.36 -4.69 3.50
CA GLU A 182 -23.48 -4.80 4.97
C GLU A 182 -22.44 -4.08 5.85
N ILE A 183 -22.48 -2.74 5.93
CA ILE A 183 -22.24 -2.10 7.23
C ILE A 183 -23.62 -1.94 7.89
N LYS A 184 -23.99 -2.93 8.71
CA LYS A 184 -24.97 -2.69 9.77
C LYS A 184 -24.36 -1.67 10.72
N GLU A 185 -24.83 -0.43 10.57
CA GLU A 185 -24.73 0.69 11.50
C GLU A 185 -23.32 1.12 11.95
N LEU A 186 -22.73 2.04 11.19
CA LEU A 186 -22.24 3.27 11.82
C LEU A 186 -23.22 4.37 11.39
N GLN A 187 -24.01 4.83 12.35
CA GLN A 187 -25.22 5.62 12.17
C GLN A 187 -25.06 6.80 11.20
N ARG A 188 -25.90 6.82 10.16
CA ARG A 188 -26.18 7.99 9.31
C ARG A 188 -26.86 9.06 10.16
N GLN A 189 -26.20 10.19 10.42
CA GLN A 189 -26.85 11.51 10.50
C GLN A 189 -25.85 12.64 10.23
N THR A 190 -25.67 13.02 8.96
CA THR A 190 -25.68 14.42 8.48
C THR A 190 -25.52 14.43 6.95
N PRO A 191 -26.17 15.35 6.21
CA PRO A 191 -25.89 15.52 4.79
C PRO A 191 -24.44 15.96 4.62
N GLN A 192 -23.64 15.18 3.92
CA GLN A 192 -22.26 15.52 3.60
C GLN A 192 -22.27 16.72 2.66
N GLN A 193 -21.88 17.89 3.17
CA GLN A 193 -21.68 19.07 2.34
C GLN A 193 -20.48 18.76 1.43
N LYS A 194 -20.70 18.70 0.12
CA LYS A 194 -19.60 18.56 -0.85
C LYS A 194 -18.80 19.85 -0.82
N PHE A 195 -17.56 19.75 -0.36
CA PHE A 195 -16.57 20.80 -0.54
C PHE A 195 -15.88 20.56 -1.87
N GLU A 196 -16.13 21.43 -2.86
CA GLU A 196 -15.34 21.48 -4.08
C GLU A 196 -14.11 22.35 -3.80
N TYR A 197 -12.92 21.76 -3.94
CA TYR A 197 -11.65 22.48 -3.84
C TYR A 197 -11.09 22.64 -5.25
N ASN A 198 -10.69 23.86 -5.59
CA ASN A 198 -10.18 24.23 -6.91
C ASN A 198 -8.69 23.93 -7.07
N SER A 199 -7.98 23.56 -6.00
CA SER A 199 -6.56 23.20 -6.04
C SER A 199 -6.11 22.36 -4.85
N ILE A 200 -4.98 21.67 -5.01
CA ILE A 200 -4.32 20.93 -3.93
C ILE A 200 -3.92 21.86 -2.77
N ASN A 201 -3.55 23.10 -3.06
CA ASN A 201 -3.20 24.10 -2.05
C ASN A 201 -4.42 24.50 -1.21
N GLU A 202 -5.60 24.60 -1.83
CA GLU A 202 -6.86 24.89 -1.15
C GLU A 202 -7.26 23.74 -0.21
N TYR A 203 -7.08 22.50 -0.64
CA TYR A 203 -7.37 21.31 0.17
C TYR A 203 -6.46 21.22 1.41
N PHE A 204 -5.17 21.54 1.27
CA PHE A 204 -4.19 21.43 2.37
C PHE A 204 -3.92 22.75 3.12
N GLY A 205 -4.61 23.85 2.78
CA GLY A 205 -4.36 25.16 3.38
C GLY A 205 -2.93 25.68 3.16
N LEU A 206 -2.31 25.34 2.04
CA LEU A 206 -0.94 25.76 1.72
C LEU A 206 -0.94 27.16 1.09
N PRO A 207 0.08 27.99 1.39
CA PRO A 207 0.20 29.30 0.75
C PRO A 207 0.34 29.14 -0.78
N TYR A 208 -0.37 29.98 -1.52
CA TYR A 208 -0.18 30.11 -2.97
C TYR A 208 1.16 30.83 -3.19
N ASN A 209 2.13 30.13 -3.79
CA ASN A 209 3.33 30.74 -4.38
C ASN A 209 3.10 31.03 -5.86
#